data_AF-A0A2U7P1Y6-F1
#
_entry.id   AF-A0A2U7P1Y6-F1
#
_cell.length_a   1.000
_cell.length_b   1.000
_cell.length_c   1.000
_cell.angle_alpha   90.00
_cell.angle_beta   90.00
_cell.angle_gamma   90.00
#
_symmetry.space_group_name_H-M   'P 1'
#
loop_
_entity.id
_entity.type
_entity.pdbx_description
1 polymer ?
#
loop_
_entity_poly.entity_id
_entity_poly.type
_entity_poly.pdbx_seq_one_letter_code
_entity_poly.pdbx_strand_id
1 'polypeptide(L)' 'MKERNPKGVQVTLGVQVALSILGYSAGTIDGYYGPNTTNAVKEFQKNNNLKIDGIAGSETISKIIELLDKKSS' A
#
# COMPACT_ATOMS: atom_id res chain seq x y z
N MET A 1 22.73 -5.09 -3.99
CA MET A 1 21.85 -3.96 -4.37
C MET A 1 20.51 -4.59 -4.76
N LYS A 2 19.42 -4.37 -4.00
CA LYS A 2 18.12 -4.99 -4.33
C LYS A 2 17.60 -4.37 -5.62
N GLU A 3 17.41 -5.22 -6.61
CA GLU A 3 17.07 -4.92 -8.00
C GLU A 3 15.85 -3.98 -8.07
N ARG A 4 16.04 -2.83 -8.73
CA ARG A 4 14.95 -1.92 -9.07
C ARG A 4 14.10 -2.62 -10.13
N ASN A 5 13.09 -3.38 -9.72
CA ASN A 5 12.09 -3.92 -10.63
C ASN A 5 11.15 -2.75 -11.04
N PRO A 6 11.23 -2.23 -12.28
CA PRO A 6 10.49 -1.02 -12.67
C PRO A 6 8.96 -1.19 -12.58
N LYS A 7 8.45 -2.42 -12.71
CA LYS A 7 7.03 -2.74 -12.47
C LYS A 7 6.66 -2.66 -10.98
N GLY A 8 7.57 -3.06 -10.10
CA GLY A 8 7.40 -2.97 -8.65
C GLY A 8 7.37 -1.54 -8.13
N VAL A 9 8.15 -0.63 -8.75
CA VAL A 9 8.18 0.81 -8.40
C VAL A 9 6.83 1.47 -8.65
N GLN A 10 6.19 1.17 -9.79
CA GLN A 10 4.92 1.79 -10.18
C GLN A 10 3.75 1.31 -9.30
N VAL A 11 3.71 0.01 -8.96
CA VAL A 11 2.74 -0.53 -8.00
C VAL A 11 2.98 0.04 -6.61
N THR A 12 4.23 0.23 -6.21
CA THR A 12 4.57 0.80 -4.89
C THR A 12 4.12 2.26 -4.76
N LEU A 13 4.30 3.09 -5.80
CA LEU A 13 3.79 4.46 -5.80
C LEU A 13 2.28 4.50 -5.62
N GLY A 14 1.54 3.68 -6.36
CA GLY A 14 0.08 3.59 -6.23
C GLY A 14 -0.36 3.20 -4.82
N VAL A 15 0.32 2.22 -4.21
CA VAL A 15 0.05 1.80 -2.82
C VAL A 15 0.37 2.89 -1.82
N GLN A 16 1.52 3.56 -1.93
CA GLN A 16 1.91 4.66 -1.04
C GLN A 16 0.92 5.83 -1.09
N VAL A 17 0.50 6.24 -2.30
CA VAL A 17 -0.52 7.28 -2.49
C VAL A 17 -1.86 6.85 -1.88
N ALA A 18 -2.32 5.65 -2.20
CA ALA A 18 -3.61 5.15 -1.74
C ALA A 18 -3.67 5.05 -0.21
N LEU A 19 -2.63 4.50 0.40
CA LEU A 19 -2.50 4.42 1.86
C LEU A 19 -2.56 5.82 2.49
N SER A 20 -1.87 6.80 1.91
CA SER A 20 -1.94 8.19 2.39
C SER A 20 -3.35 8.77 2.30
N ILE A 21 -4.08 8.52 1.20
CA ILE A 21 -5.48 8.97 1.03
C ILE A 21 -6.40 8.32 2.06
N LEU A 22 -6.13 7.06 2.38
CA LEU A 22 -6.87 6.27 3.37
C LEU A 22 -6.44 6.56 4.82
N GLY A 23 -5.47 7.47 5.03
CA GLY A 23 -5.04 7.93 6.36
C GLY A 23 -3.87 7.16 6.98
N TYR A 24 -3.22 6.27 6.23
CA TYR A 24 -2.07 5.49 6.68
C TYR A 24 -0.76 6.16 6.27
N SER A 25 0.20 6.24 7.21
CA SER A 25 1.50 6.88 6.95
C SER A 25 2.50 5.91 6.33
N ALA A 26 2.54 5.86 5.00
CA ALA A 26 3.46 5.01 4.24
C ALA A 26 4.88 5.58 4.08
N GLY A 27 5.16 6.74 4.66
CA GLY A 27 6.41 7.50 4.49
C GLY A 27 6.41 8.31 3.20
N THR A 28 7.60 8.57 2.66
CA THR A 28 7.77 9.28 1.39
C THR A 28 7.18 8.49 0.23
N ILE A 29 6.43 9.17 -0.64
CA ILE A 29 5.88 8.59 -1.88
C ILE A 29 6.96 8.66 -2.97
N ASP A 30 7.91 7.73 -2.90
CA ASP A 30 9.09 7.66 -3.77
C ASP A 30 9.12 6.37 -4.63
N GLY A 31 8.13 5.49 -4.46
CA GLY A 31 8.08 4.20 -5.13
C GLY A 31 9.03 3.16 -4.54
N TYR A 32 9.64 3.45 -3.39
CA TYR A 32 10.47 2.51 -2.64
C TYR A 32 9.65 1.81 -1.56
N TYR A 33 9.56 0.48 -1.66
CA TYR A 33 8.82 -0.32 -0.70
C TYR A 33 9.66 -0.57 0.56
N GLY A 34 9.80 0.48 1.37
CA GLY A 34 10.61 0.50 2.57
C GLY A 34 9.89 0.01 3.83
N PRO A 35 10.55 0.11 5.00
CA PRO A 35 9.94 -0.26 6.29
C PRO A 35 8.69 0.56 6.62
N ASN A 36 8.66 1.85 6.27
CA ASN A 36 7.49 2.71 6.49
C ASN A 36 6.28 2.23 5.66
N THR A 37 6.47 1.97 4.37
CA THR A 37 5.43 1.43 3.49
C THR A 37 4.98 0.05 3.95
N THR A 38 5.91 -0.81 4.36
CA THR A 38 5.59 -2.14 4.91
C THR A 38 4.73 -2.04 6.18
N ASN A 39 5.07 -1.14 7.10
CA ASN A 39 4.29 -0.93 8.32
C ASN A 39 2.89 -0.38 8.02
N ALA A 40 2.78 0.59 7.12
CA ALA A 40 1.48 1.12 6.68
C ALA A 40 0.61 0.03 6.03
N VAL A 41 1.19 -0.84 5.21
CA VAL A 41 0.47 -1.98 4.62
C VAL A 41 0.03 -2.97 5.71
N LYS A 42 0.87 -3.28 6.69
CA LYS A 42 0.47 -4.15 7.82
C LYS A 42 -0.67 -3.55 8.64
N GLU A 43 -0.63 -2.25 8.91
CA GLU A 43 -1.68 -1.55 9.64
C GLU A 43 -2.98 -1.54 8.84
N PHE A 44 -2.90 -1.27 7.53
CA PHE A 44 -4.04 -1.38 6.63
C PHE A 44 -4.64 -2.78 6.61
N GLN A 45 -3.80 -3.81 6.46
CA GLN A 45 -4.21 -5.21 6.46
C GLN A 45 -4.90 -5.57 7.77
N LYS A 46 -4.33 -5.16 8.91
CA LYS A 46 -4.91 -5.38 10.25
C LYS A 46 -6.28 -4.74 10.38
N ASN A 47 -6.43 -3.47 9.98
CA ASN A 47 -7.69 -2.74 10.10
C ASN A 47 -8.79 -3.27 9.18
N ASN A 48 -8.41 -3.98 8.11
CA ASN A 48 -9.33 -4.54 7.13
C ASN A 48 -9.49 -6.07 7.23
N ASN A 49 -9.01 -6.70 8.32
CA ASN A 49 -9.07 -8.15 8.53
C ASN A 49 -8.45 -8.97 7.39
N LEU A 50 -7.37 -8.46 6.79
CA LEU A 50 -6.58 -9.17 5.79
C LEU A 50 -5.39 -9.88 6.45
N LYS A 51 -4.74 -10.76 5.69
CA LYS A 51 -3.47 -11.37 6.10
C LYS A 51 -2.41 -10.28 6.31
N ILE A 52 -1.85 -10.20 7.51
CA ILE A 52 -0.88 -9.16 7.93
C ILE A 52 0.55 -9.59 7.58
N ASP A 53 0.89 -9.64 6.30
CA ASP A 53 2.23 -9.97 5.83
C ASP A 53 3.06 -8.74 5.42
N GLY A 54 2.43 -7.57 5.31
CA GLY A 54 3.06 -6.34 4.87
C GLY A 54 3.33 -6.29 3.36
N ILE A 55 2.72 -7.19 2.59
CA ILE A 55 2.86 -7.27 1.14
C ILE A 55 1.54 -6.79 0.50
N ALA A 56 1.63 -5.78 -0.36
CA ALA A 56 0.49 -5.32 -1.15
C ALA A 56 0.19 -6.29 -2.31
N GLY A 57 -0.31 -7.49 -1.98
CA GLY A 57 -0.80 -8.49 -2.93
C GLY A 57 -2.19 -8.13 -3.49
N SER A 58 -2.75 -9.01 -4.32
CA SER A 58 -4.05 -8.81 -4.97
C SER A 58 -5.16 -8.47 -3.99
N GLU A 59 -5.30 -9.20 -2.88
CA GLU A 59 -6.34 -8.95 -1.87
C GLU A 59 -6.21 -7.57 -1.23
N THR A 60 -4.97 -7.16 -0.93
CA THR A 60 -4.69 -5.84 -0.36
C THR A 60 -5.02 -4.74 -1.36
N ILE A 61 -4.60 -4.90 -2.63
CA ILE A 61 -4.87 -3.94 -3.70
C ILE A 61 -6.38 -3.82 -3.97
N SER A 62 -7.09 -4.94 -4.08
CA SER A 62 -8.55 -4.93 -4.26
C SER A 62 -9.26 -4.19 -3.14
N LYS A 63 -8.85 -4.42 -1.88
CA LYS A 63 -9.46 -3.73 -0.74
C LYS A 63 -9.15 -2.23 -0.72
N ILE A 64 -7.93 -1.84 -1.10
CA ILE A 64 -7.55 -0.43 -1.26
C ILE A 64 -8.47 0.24 -2.29
N ILE A 65 -8.64 -0.36 -3.47
CA ILE A 65 -9.47 0.19 -4.54
C ILE A 65 -10.93 0.34 -4.09
N GLU A 66 -11.49 -0.69 -3.42
CA GLU A 66 -12.84 -0.66 -2.86
C GLU A 66 -13.04 0.53 -1.89
N LEU A 67 -12.07 0.79 -1.02
CA LEU A 67 -12.17 1.89 -0.05
C LEU A 67 -11.98 3.27 -0.68
N LEU A 68 -11.14 3.39 -1.71
CA LEU A 68 -10.96 4.63 -2.45
C LEU A 68 -12.22 5.02 -3.24
N ASP A 69 -12.88 4.02 -3.85
CA ASP A 69 -14.16 4.19 -4.54
C ASP A 69 -15.25 4.69 -3.57
N LYS A 70 -15.39 4.03 -2.41
CA LYS A 70 -16.32 4.44 -1.34
C LYS A 70 -16.09 5.84 -0.79
N LYS A 71 -14.86 6.35 -0.80
CA LYS A 71 -14.54 7.69 -0.29
C LYS A 71 -14.83 8.81 -1.31
N SER A 72 -15.04 8.43 -2.57
CA SER A 72 -15.32 9.35 -3.69
C SER A 72 -16.81 9.42 -4.05
N SER A 73 -17.66 8.63 -3.38
CA SER A 73 -19.13 8.68 -3.43
C SER A 73 -19.68 9.48 -2.24
#